data_AF-A0AAW0QDH8-F1
#
_entry.id   AF-A0AAW0QDH8-F1
#
_cell.length_a   1.000
_cell.length_b   1.000
_cell.length_c   1.000
_cell.angle_alpha   90.00
_cell.angle_beta   90.00
_cell.angle_gamma   90.00
#
_symmetry.space_group_name_H-M   'P 1'
#
loop_
_entity.id
_entity.type
_entity.pdbx_description
1 polymer ?
#
loop_
_entity_poly.entity_id
_entity_poly.type
_entity_poly.pdbx_seq_one_letter_code
_entity_poly.pdbx_strand_id
1 'polypeptide(L)'
;HFEVEDFPSGYPRFASLTGSHPSFYVFRRFSMTRARMLLYKQDIISQLEARLERVDRDETKPLFLGSRRRDANLDRQAVMNQLDIAMKEYDELLVRTQQALNTKSAPKRSVRNLQDWINNFGCISREEVSYLDRDDLMEVAPSDADGFLESLATMVEDGAVWACDMIKGDFRTSKSRDPNLYIFPDRAIKTLSRTIMAIMAVIVLLAPVLLLTFVESHRARLAVVVLADAVFVAVLSLLARQRAGEVFVAGATYAAVLVVYVSGSDNSCS
;
A
#
# COMPACT_ATOMS: atom_id res chain seq x y z
N HIS A 1 3.77 -12.23 -30.61
CA HIS A 1 3.65 -12.28 -29.14
C HIS A 1 2.91 -13.56 -28.82
N PHE A 2 3.41 -14.40 -27.92
CA PHE A 2 2.64 -15.57 -27.46
C PHE A 2 1.53 -15.07 -26.53
N GLU A 3 0.33 -15.59 -26.74
CA GLU A 3 -0.80 -15.39 -25.82
C GLU A 3 -0.70 -16.40 -24.68
N VAL A 4 -1.38 -16.14 -23.57
CA VAL A 4 -1.33 -17.01 -22.38
C VAL A 4 -1.72 -18.45 -22.74
N GLU A 5 -2.68 -18.62 -23.64
CA GLU A 5 -3.24 -19.91 -24.04
C GLU A 5 -2.30 -20.74 -24.92
N ASP A 6 -1.25 -20.13 -25.49
CA ASP A 6 -0.25 -20.84 -26.30
C ASP A 6 0.67 -21.74 -25.43
N PHE A 7 0.66 -21.54 -24.12
CA PHE A 7 1.43 -22.35 -23.17
C PHE A 7 0.71 -23.65 -22.78
N PRO A 8 1.47 -24.73 -22.48
CA PRO A 8 0.89 -26.01 -22.05
C PRO A 8 -0.02 -25.85 -20.82
N SER A 9 -1.16 -26.56 -20.82
CA SER A 9 -2.08 -26.60 -19.68
C SER A 9 -1.35 -27.06 -18.41
N GLY A 10 -1.76 -26.55 -17.25
CA GLY A 10 -1.03 -26.71 -15.99
C GLY A 10 -0.42 -25.41 -15.48
N TYR A 11 0.59 -25.57 -14.63
CA TYR A 11 1.45 -24.49 -14.15
C TYR A 11 2.08 -23.62 -15.24
N PRO A 12 2.52 -24.13 -16.41
CA PRO A 12 3.12 -23.26 -17.43
C PRO A 12 2.14 -22.17 -17.91
N ARG A 13 0.89 -22.54 -18.19
CA ARG A 13 -0.15 -21.59 -18.59
C ARG A 13 -0.54 -20.63 -17.47
N PHE A 14 -0.73 -21.15 -16.24
CA PHE A 14 -1.07 -20.29 -15.12
C PHE A 14 0.05 -19.31 -14.76
N ALA A 15 1.32 -19.76 -14.79
CA ALA A 15 2.47 -18.88 -14.58
C ALA A 15 2.57 -17.83 -15.70
N SER A 16 2.25 -18.18 -16.94
CA SER A 16 2.15 -17.22 -18.05
C SER A 16 1.07 -16.16 -17.80
N LEU A 17 -0.11 -16.55 -17.30
CA LEU A 17 -1.14 -15.60 -16.88
C LEU A 17 -0.65 -14.70 -15.74
N THR A 18 -0.16 -15.29 -14.64
CA THR A 18 0.32 -14.56 -13.46
C THR A 18 1.42 -13.56 -13.84
N GLY A 19 2.33 -13.96 -14.74
CA GLY A 19 3.38 -13.09 -15.27
C GLY A 19 2.93 -12.10 -16.34
N SER A 20 1.69 -12.17 -16.82
CA SER A 20 1.21 -11.32 -17.92
C SER A 20 0.91 -9.88 -17.47
N HIS A 21 0.50 -9.70 -16.21
CA HIS A 21 0.11 -8.41 -15.63
C HIS A 21 0.40 -8.35 -14.11
N PRO A 22 0.88 -7.20 -13.58
CA PRO A 22 1.15 -7.02 -12.14
C PRO A 22 -0.02 -7.37 -11.21
N SER A 23 -1.25 -7.02 -11.62
CA SER A 23 -2.46 -7.31 -10.86
C SER A 23 -2.72 -8.79 -10.61
N PHE A 24 -2.09 -9.70 -11.37
CA PHE A 24 -2.22 -11.13 -11.18
C PHE A 24 -1.19 -11.74 -10.22
N TYR A 25 -0.25 -10.94 -9.71
CA TYR A 25 0.68 -11.35 -8.64
C TYR A 25 -0.01 -11.38 -7.27
N VAL A 26 -1.07 -12.16 -7.17
CA VAL A 26 -1.88 -12.38 -5.97
C VAL A 26 -1.38 -13.63 -5.26
N PHE A 27 -0.93 -13.47 -4.02
CA PHE A 27 -0.44 -14.57 -3.20
C PHE A 27 -0.96 -14.46 -1.77
N ARG A 28 -0.87 -15.55 -1.01
CA ARG A 28 -1.19 -15.52 0.42
C ARG A 28 -0.07 -14.86 1.22
N ARG A 29 -0.47 -14.01 2.17
CA ARG A 29 0.42 -13.39 3.15
C ARG A 29 0.88 -14.38 4.21
N PHE A 30 0.07 -15.41 4.51
CA PHE A 30 0.35 -16.39 5.56
C PHE A 30 0.52 -15.77 6.96
N SER A 31 -0.24 -14.72 7.28
CA SER A 31 -0.10 -13.97 8.54
C SER A 31 -0.16 -14.86 9.77
N MET A 32 -1.14 -15.77 9.83
CA MET A 32 -1.31 -16.68 10.97
C MET A 32 -0.13 -17.64 11.12
N THR A 33 0.34 -18.22 10.01
CA THR A 33 1.49 -19.14 10.01
C THR A 33 2.76 -18.43 10.47
N ARG A 34 3.02 -17.22 9.95
CA ARG A 34 4.17 -16.39 10.36
C ARG A 34 4.11 -16.02 11.83
N ALA A 35 2.96 -15.57 12.31
CA ALA A 35 2.74 -15.25 13.73
C ALA A 35 3.03 -16.47 14.62
N ARG A 36 2.52 -17.64 14.24
CA ARG A 36 2.80 -18.89 14.97
C ARG A 36 4.29 -19.22 15.00
N MET A 37 5.00 -19.06 13.88
CA MET A 37 6.45 -19.30 13.82
C MET A 37 7.23 -18.30 14.70
N LEU A 38 6.83 -17.02 14.71
CA LEU A 38 7.43 -16.00 15.56
C LEU A 38 7.23 -16.33 17.05
N LEU A 39 6.02 -16.69 17.46
CA LEU A 39 5.72 -17.08 18.85
C LEU A 39 6.55 -18.30 19.29
N TYR A 40 6.71 -19.30 18.41
CA TYR A 40 7.56 -20.45 18.69
C TYR A 40 9.03 -20.06 18.88
N LYS A 41 9.58 -19.22 18.00
CA LYS A 41 10.97 -18.77 18.10
C LYS A 41 11.20 -17.89 19.33
N GLN A 42 10.23 -17.04 19.66
CA GLN A 42 10.26 -16.21 20.87
C GLN A 42 10.35 -17.07 22.14
N ASP A 43 9.54 -18.13 22.24
CA ASP A 43 9.58 -19.03 23.38
C ASP A 43 10.92 -19.79 23.49
N ILE A 44 11.49 -20.24 22.37
CA ILE A 44 12.82 -20.86 22.35
C ILE A 44 13.88 -19.91 22.93
N ILE A 45 13.86 -18.64 22.52
CA ILE A 45 14.77 -17.61 23.05
C ILE A 45 14.54 -17.44 24.56
N SER A 46 13.30 -17.32 25.02
CA SER A 46 12.98 -17.21 26.45
C SER A 46 13.45 -18.40 27.28
N GLN A 47 13.37 -19.63 26.74
CA GLN A 47 13.92 -20.82 27.39
C GLN A 47 15.45 -20.77 27.50
N LEU A 48 16.14 -20.29 26.46
CA LEU A 48 17.58 -20.12 26.45
C LEU A 48 18.04 -19.01 27.41
N GLU A 49 17.31 -17.91 27.49
CA GLU A 49 17.55 -16.84 28.48
C GLU A 49 17.41 -17.36 29.91
N ALA A 50 16.33 -18.09 30.21
CA ALA A 50 16.13 -18.69 31.52
C ALA A 50 17.22 -19.71 31.86
N ARG A 51 17.74 -20.44 30.87
CA ARG A 51 18.88 -21.35 31.05
C ARG A 51 20.17 -20.57 31.32
N LEU A 52 20.43 -19.49 30.57
CA LEU A 52 21.60 -18.64 30.77
C LEU A 52 21.59 -18.03 32.17
N GLU A 53 20.45 -17.51 32.62
CA GLU A 53 20.29 -16.94 33.96
C GLU A 53 20.58 -17.98 35.06
N ARG A 54 20.20 -19.25 34.88
CA ARG A 54 20.57 -20.32 35.81
C ARG A 54 22.08 -20.56 35.81
N VAL A 55 22.70 -20.68 34.63
CA VAL A 55 24.16 -20.86 34.51
C VAL A 55 24.92 -19.70 35.16
N ASP A 56 24.42 -18.47 35.04
CA ASP A 56 25.03 -17.30 35.66
C ASP A 56 24.84 -17.27 37.19
N ARG A 57 23.66 -17.66 37.69
CA ARG A 57 23.40 -17.77 39.14
C ARG A 57 24.22 -18.87 39.81
N ASP A 58 24.43 -19.99 39.11
CA ASP A 58 25.16 -21.14 39.63
C ASP A 58 26.69 -20.99 39.46
N GLU A 59 27.17 -19.87 38.90
CA GLU A 59 28.59 -19.62 38.66
C GLU A 59 29.35 -19.38 39.98
N THR A 60 30.28 -20.28 40.27
CA THR A 60 31.11 -20.22 41.49
C THR A 60 32.27 -19.24 41.37
N LYS A 61 32.67 -18.85 40.15
CA LYS A 61 33.82 -17.97 39.89
C LYS A 61 33.36 -16.59 39.40
N PRO A 62 33.30 -15.56 40.26
CA PRO A 62 32.84 -14.22 39.87
C PRO A 62 33.65 -13.59 38.73
N LEU A 63 34.93 -13.95 38.59
CA LEU A 63 35.79 -13.47 37.50
C LEU A 63 35.30 -13.91 36.11
N PHE A 64 34.58 -15.03 36.00
CA PHE A 64 34.03 -15.49 34.73
C PHE A 64 32.87 -14.59 34.30
N LEU A 65 31.98 -14.23 35.23
CA LEU A 65 30.89 -13.26 34.99
C LEU A 65 31.42 -11.87 34.63
N GLY A 66 32.51 -11.44 35.28
CA GLY A 66 33.10 -10.11 35.07
C GLY A 66 34.03 -9.98 33.86
N SER A 67 34.43 -11.09 33.22
CA SER A 67 35.38 -11.06 32.11
C SER A 67 35.19 -12.19 31.11
N ARG A 68 34.51 -11.89 29.99
CA ARG A 68 34.36 -12.84 28.86
C ARG A 68 35.69 -13.45 28.39
N ARG A 69 36.78 -12.69 28.40
CA ARG A 69 38.12 -13.20 28.00
C ARG A 69 38.65 -14.29 28.93
N ARG A 70 38.21 -14.30 30.19
CA ARG A 70 38.60 -15.27 31.21
C ARG A 70 37.50 -16.30 31.49
N ASP A 71 36.35 -16.16 30.84
CA ASP A 71 35.20 -17.04 31.02
C ASP A 71 35.44 -18.39 30.33
N ALA A 72 35.70 -19.42 31.12
CA ALA A 72 35.90 -20.79 30.66
C ALA A 72 34.67 -21.68 30.89
N ASN A 73 33.51 -21.11 31.23
CA ASN A 73 32.28 -21.87 31.44
C ASN A 73 31.72 -22.35 30.09
N LEU A 74 31.88 -23.66 29.82
CA LEU A 74 31.46 -24.27 28.56
C LEU A 74 29.94 -24.23 28.36
N ASP A 75 29.16 -24.34 29.44
CA ASP A 75 27.70 -24.31 29.37
C ASP A 75 27.21 -22.91 28.98
N ARG A 76 27.77 -21.86 29.58
CA ARG A 76 27.47 -20.48 29.20
C ARG A 76 27.85 -20.22 27.75
N GLN A 77 29.03 -20.64 27.32
CA GLN A 77 29.45 -20.49 25.91
C GLN A 77 28.49 -21.23 24.95
N ALA A 78 28.05 -22.44 25.31
CA ALA A 78 27.09 -23.20 24.49
C ALA A 78 25.73 -22.51 24.41
N VAL A 79 25.19 -22.02 25.53
CA VAL A 79 23.90 -21.29 25.57
C VAL A 79 24.00 -19.98 24.78
N MET A 80 25.10 -19.23 24.93
CA MET A 80 25.34 -18.00 24.17
C MET A 80 25.41 -18.26 22.66
N ASN A 81 26.05 -19.35 22.21
CA ASN A 81 26.06 -19.72 20.79
C ASN A 81 24.67 -20.12 20.29
N GLN A 82 23.88 -20.84 21.10
CA GLN A 82 22.50 -21.18 20.75
C GLN A 82 21.61 -19.94 20.66
N LEU A 83 21.80 -18.97 21.57
CA LEU A 83 21.11 -17.68 21.54
C LEU A 83 21.44 -16.89 20.28
N ASP A 84 22.72 -16.81 19.89
CA ASP A 84 23.14 -16.09 18.67
C ASP A 84 22.42 -16.64 17.42
N ILE A 85 22.35 -17.96 17.27
CA ILE A 85 21.64 -18.62 16.17
C ILE A 85 20.13 -18.35 16.26
N ALA A 86 19.52 -18.55 17.43
CA ALA A 86 18.08 -18.40 17.62
C ALA A 86 17.62 -16.94 17.37
N MET A 87 18.38 -15.97 17.88
CA MET A 87 18.14 -14.54 17.66
C MET A 87 18.20 -14.19 16.18
N LYS A 88 19.25 -14.65 15.47
CA LYS A 88 19.37 -14.41 14.03
C LYS A 88 18.17 -14.94 13.25
N GLU A 89 17.73 -16.18 13.53
CA GLU A 89 16.57 -16.76 12.85
C GLU A 89 15.25 -16.05 13.19
N TYR A 90 15.10 -15.58 14.43
CA TYR A 90 13.96 -14.79 14.86
C TYR A 90 13.92 -13.44 14.13
N ASP A 91 15.02 -12.71 14.12
CA ASP A 91 15.13 -11.40 13.48
C ASP A 91 14.92 -11.48 11.96
N GLU A 92 15.48 -12.49 11.29
CA GLU A 92 15.25 -12.73 9.87
C GLU A 92 13.76 -12.98 9.56
N LEU A 93 13.08 -13.78 10.39
CA LEU A 93 11.66 -14.03 10.23
C LEU A 93 10.83 -12.77 10.52
N LEU A 94 11.23 -11.98 11.51
CA LEU A 94 10.54 -10.74 11.89
C LEU A 94 10.58 -9.73 10.75
N VAL A 95 11.75 -9.52 10.13
CA VAL A 95 11.90 -8.62 8.97
C VAL A 95 11.05 -9.09 7.80
N ARG A 96 11.12 -10.39 7.44
CA ARG A 96 10.31 -10.96 6.34
C ARG A 96 8.81 -10.84 6.65
N THR A 97 8.41 -10.96 7.91
CA THR A 97 7.01 -10.82 8.36
C THR A 97 6.55 -9.37 8.27
N GLN A 98 7.36 -8.42 8.74
CA GLN A 98 7.08 -7.00 8.63
C GLN A 98 6.90 -6.59 7.15
N GLN A 99 7.78 -7.06 6.26
CA GLN A 99 7.67 -6.79 4.83
C GLN A 99 6.31 -7.27 4.27
N ALA A 100 5.89 -8.49 4.60
CA ALA A 100 4.62 -9.03 4.11
C ALA A 100 3.39 -8.37 4.74
N LEU A 101 3.46 -7.94 6.00
CA LEU A 101 2.39 -7.18 6.66
C LEU A 101 2.23 -5.78 6.05
N ASN A 102 3.34 -5.18 5.61
CA ASN A 102 3.35 -3.90 4.91
C ASN A 102 2.96 -4.00 3.43
N THR A 103 2.91 -5.21 2.86
CA THR A 103 2.41 -5.45 1.50
C THR A 103 0.90 -5.20 1.44
N LYS A 104 0.46 -4.49 0.39
CA LYS A 104 -0.95 -4.15 0.17
C LYS A 104 -1.81 -5.41 0.05
N SER A 105 -3.07 -5.32 0.50
CA SER A 105 -4.04 -6.39 0.30
C SER A 105 -4.41 -6.49 -1.18
N ALA A 106 -4.66 -7.70 -1.67
CA ALA A 106 -5.04 -7.89 -3.06
C ALA A 106 -6.42 -7.25 -3.34
N PRO A 107 -6.56 -6.46 -4.42
CA PRO A 107 -7.85 -5.94 -4.84
C PRO A 107 -8.82 -7.09 -5.12
N LYS A 108 -10.06 -6.99 -4.61
CA LYS A 108 -11.11 -8.00 -4.81
C LYS A 108 -11.34 -8.32 -6.29
N ARG A 109 -11.16 -7.31 -7.16
CA ARG A 109 -11.27 -7.44 -8.60
C ARG A 109 -10.19 -8.34 -9.19
N SER A 110 -8.92 -8.14 -8.81
CA SER A 110 -7.80 -8.96 -9.27
C SER A 110 -7.99 -10.43 -8.88
N VAL A 111 -8.46 -10.67 -7.64
CA VAL A 111 -8.81 -12.01 -7.15
C VAL A 111 -9.93 -12.63 -7.98
N ARG A 112 -11.01 -11.88 -8.23
CA ARG A 112 -12.16 -12.34 -9.04
C ARG A 112 -11.76 -12.67 -10.47
N ASN A 113 -10.98 -11.78 -11.12
CA ASN A 113 -10.47 -12.02 -12.47
C ASN A 113 -9.66 -13.32 -12.55
N LEU A 114 -8.82 -13.61 -11.55
CA LEU A 114 -8.10 -14.87 -11.45
C LEU A 114 -9.04 -16.06 -11.26
N GLN A 115 -10.00 -15.96 -10.34
CA GLN A 115 -10.99 -17.02 -10.10
C GLN A 115 -11.80 -17.33 -11.36
N ASP A 116 -12.32 -16.31 -12.03
CA ASP A 116 -13.13 -16.45 -13.25
C ASP A 116 -12.31 -17.10 -14.38
N TRP A 117 -11.08 -16.63 -14.60
CA TRP A 117 -10.20 -17.22 -15.60
C TRP A 117 -9.87 -18.68 -15.29
N ILE A 118 -9.52 -19.02 -14.04
CA ILE A 118 -9.21 -20.41 -13.66
C ILE A 118 -10.45 -21.30 -13.83
N ASN A 119 -11.65 -20.81 -13.48
CA ASN A 119 -12.90 -21.53 -13.67
C ASN A 119 -13.21 -21.78 -15.16
N ASN A 120 -12.83 -20.86 -16.05
CA ASN A 120 -13.03 -21.00 -17.49
C ASN A 120 -12.08 -22.00 -18.15
N PHE A 121 -10.78 -21.96 -17.81
CA PHE A 121 -9.77 -22.80 -18.49
C PHE A 121 -9.43 -24.10 -17.76
N GLY A 122 -9.71 -24.19 -16.46
CA GLY A 122 -9.50 -25.40 -15.65
C GLY A 122 -8.07 -25.92 -15.71
N CYS A 123 -7.06 -25.05 -15.72
CA CYS A 123 -5.67 -25.46 -15.96
C CYS A 123 -4.90 -25.88 -14.69
N ILE A 124 -5.46 -25.70 -13.49
CA ILE A 124 -4.86 -26.09 -12.20
C ILE A 124 -5.90 -26.82 -11.35
N SER A 125 -5.45 -27.71 -10.46
CA SER A 125 -6.28 -28.40 -9.47
C SER A 125 -7.03 -27.41 -8.56
N ARG A 126 -8.28 -27.72 -8.22
CA ARG A 126 -9.11 -26.86 -7.36
C ARG A 126 -8.54 -26.73 -5.96
N GLU A 127 -7.90 -27.79 -5.47
CA GLU A 127 -7.22 -27.81 -4.18
C GLU A 127 -6.08 -26.78 -4.13
N GLU A 128 -5.30 -26.67 -5.21
CA GLU A 128 -4.21 -25.72 -5.32
C GLU A 128 -4.68 -24.27 -5.46
N VAL A 129 -5.88 -24.03 -6.02
CA VAL A 129 -6.44 -22.67 -6.25
C VAL A 129 -7.30 -22.18 -5.08
N SER A 130 -7.70 -23.08 -4.16
CA SER A 130 -8.49 -22.76 -2.96
C SER A 130 -7.92 -21.64 -2.08
N TYR A 131 -6.65 -21.29 -2.27
CA TYR A 131 -6.02 -20.14 -1.63
C TYR A 131 -6.68 -18.80 -2.00
N LEU A 132 -7.28 -18.69 -3.20
CA LEU A 132 -7.95 -17.46 -3.66
C LEU A 132 -9.25 -17.15 -2.89
N ASP A 133 -9.80 -18.14 -2.18
CA ASP A 133 -11.00 -17.96 -1.33
C ASP A 133 -10.66 -17.49 0.09
N ARG A 134 -9.38 -17.23 0.37
CA ARG A 134 -8.90 -16.79 1.69
C ARG A 134 -8.87 -15.26 1.78
N ASP A 135 -9.04 -14.75 3.00
CA ASP A 135 -8.97 -13.31 3.27
C ASP A 135 -7.53 -12.76 3.36
N ASP A 136 -6.51 -13.63 3.45
CA ASP A 136 -5.11 -13.23 3.63
C ASP A 136 -4.34 -13.05 2.33
N LEU A 137 -4.98 -12.48 1.30
CA LEU A 137 -4.38 -12.24 -0.01
C LEU A 137 -3.66 -10.88 -0.08
N MET A 138 -2.48 -10.89 -0.70
CA MET A 138 -1.64 -9.73 -0.94
C MET A 138 -1.25 -9.64 -2.42
N GLU A 139 -1.12 -8.41 -2.91
CA GLU A 139 -0.57 -8.14 -4.24
C GLU A 139 0.91 -7.80 -4.10
N VAL A 140 1.77 -8.58 -4.76
CA VAL A 140 3.24 -8.46 -4.63
C VAL A 140 3.80 -7.32 -5.51
N ALA A 141 3.03 -6.86 -6.49
CA ALA A 141 3.47 -5.82 -7.41
C ALA A 141 3.76 -4.49 -6.69
N PRO A 142 4.83 -3.77 -7.08
CA PRO A 142 5.11 -2.45 -6.55
C PRO A 142 4.03 -1.48 -7.04
N SER A 143 3.15 -1.08 -6.12
CA SER A 143 2.25 0.05 -6.34
C SER A 143 2.92 1.31 -5.79
N ASP A 144 3.70 1.97 -6.65
CA ASP A 144 4.35 3.28 -6.43
C ASP A 144 3.35 4.44 -6.25
N ALA A 145 2.04 4.16 -6.22
CA ALA A 145 1.02 5.19 -6.07
C ALA A 145 0.75 5.48 -4.59
N ASP A 146 0.78 6.78 -4.25
CA ASP A 146 0.32 7.31 -2.98
C ASP A 146 -1.08 6.76 -2.65
N GLY A 147 -1.34 6.40 -1.38
CA GLY A 147 -2.57 5.72 -0.99
C GLY A 147 -3.86 6.48 -1.36
N PHE A 148 -3.81 7.80 -1.50
CA PHE A 148 -4.93 8.60 -2.02
C PHE A 148 -5.07 8.51 -3.55
N LEU A 149 -3.95 8.58 -4.27
CA LEU A 149 -3.90 8.44 -5.74
C LEU A 149 -4.41 7.06 -6.16
N GLU A 150 -4.12 6.04 -5.35
CA GLU A 150 -4.61 4.67 -5.52
C GLU A 150 -6.10 4.53 -5.18
N SER A 151 -6.58 5.16 -4.10
CA SER A 151 -8.03 5.22 -3.82
C SER A 151 -8.80 5.88 -4.98
N LEU A 152 -8.31 7.00 -5.49
CA LEU A 152 -8.88 7.61 -6.69
C LEU A 152 -8.75 6.72 -7.93
N ALA A 153 -7.61 6.04 -8.11
CA ALA A 153 -7.45 5.09 -9.22
C ALA A 153 -8.50 3.97 -9.15
N THR A 154 -8.77 3.41 -7.97
CA THR A 154 -9.83 2.40 -7.79
C THR A 154 -11.22 2.96 -8.10
N MET A 155 -11.53 4.18 -7.67
CA MET A 155 -12.82 4.83 -8.00
C MET A 155 -12.96 5.12 -9.50
N VAL A 156 -11.87 5.54 -10.15
CA VAL A 156 -11.81 5.79 -11.58
C VAL A 156 -11.93 4.49 -12.37
N GLU A 157 -11.31 3.42 -11.89
CA GLU A 157 -11.48 2.08 -12.44
C GLU A 157 -12.93 1.61 -12.34
N ASP A 158 -13.54 1.70 -11.15
CA ASP A 158 -14.93 1.29 -10.94
C ASP A 158 -15.89 2.10 -11.82
N GLY A 159 -15.66 3.41 -11.93
CA GLY A 159 -16.42 4.29 -12.83
C GLY A 159 -16.21 3.96 -14.31
N ALA A 160 -14.98 3.63 -14.70
CA ALA A 160 -14.67 3.19 -16.06
C ALA A 160 -15.35 1.85 -16.38
N VAL A 161 -15.38 0.89 -15.45
CA VAL A 161 -16.13 -0.37 -15.62
C VAL A 161 -17.61 -0.08 -15.82
N TRP A 162 -18.21 0.70 -14.91
CA TRP A 162 -19.62 1.06 -15.00
C TRP A 162 -19.96 1.71 -16.35
N ALA A 163 -19.11 2.61 -16.83
CA ALA A 163 -19.26 3.23 -18.14
C ALA A 163 -19.08 2.21 -19.28
N CYS A 164 -18.13 1.29 -19.19
CA CYS A 164 -17.92 0.23 -20.19
C CYS A 164 -19.10 -0.74 -20.26
N ASP A 165 -19.62 -1.17 -19.12
CA ASP A 165 -20.80 -2.03 -19.02
C ASP A 165 -22.05 -1.34 -19.56
N MET A 166 -22.18 -0.04 -19.31
CA MET A 166 -23.28 0.78 -19.83
C MET A 166 -23.18 0.99 -21.34
N ILE A 167 -21.97 1.14 -21.88
CA ILE A 167 -21.73 1.50 -23.29
C ILE A 167 -21.44 0.25 -24.16
N LYS A 168 -21.29 -0.94 -23.57
CA LYS A 168 -20.74 -2.15 -24.23
C LYS A 168 -19.42 -1.86 -24.96
N GLY A 169 -18.58 -1.00 -24.37
CA GLY A 169 -17.31 -0.58 -24.94
C GLY A 169 -16.21 -1.62 -24.74
N ASP A 170 -15.47 -1.95 -25.80
CA ASP A 170 -14.46 -3.02 -25.79
C ASP A 170 -13.09 -2.52 -25.30
N PHE A 171 -12.92 -2.37 -23.98
CA PHE A 171 -11.63 -1.99 -23.36
C PHE A 171 -10.82 -3.24 -22.96
N ARG A 172 -10.64 -4.15 -23.93
CA ARG A 172 -9.92 -5.41 -23.74
C ARG A 172 -8.41 -5.23 -23.86
N THR A 173 -7.70 -5.93 -22.98
CA THR A 173 -6.27 -6.22 -23.13
C THR A 173 -6.08 -7.37 -24.12
N SER A 174 -5.11 -7.26 -25.03
CA SER A 174 -4.83 -8.26 -26.07
C SER A 174 -4.00 -9.47 -25.59
N LYS A 175 -3.85 -9.68 -24.28
CA LYS A 175 -2.93 -10.70 -23.74
C LYS A 175 -3.56 -12.07 -23.47
N SER A 176 -4.88 -12.19 -23.41
CA SER A 176 -5.60 -13.45 -23.21
C SER A 176 -6.78 -13.54 -24.17
N ARG A 177 -7.11 -14.76 -24.60
CA ARG A 177 -8.29 -15.07 -25.42
C ARG A 177 -9.59 -15.16 -24.60
N ASP A 178 -9.54 -14.97 -23.28
CA ASP A 178 -10.72 -15.02 -22.41
C ASP A 178 -11.59 -13.75 -22.58
N PRO A 179 -12.85 -13.87 -23.03
CA PRO A 179 -13.75 -12.72 -23.14
C PRO A 179 -14.13 -12.08 -21.81
N ASN A 180 -13.95 -12.78 -20.67
CA ASN A 180 -14.31 -12.30 -19.34
C ASN A 180 -13.14 -11.65 -18.58
N LEU A 181 -11.93 -11.59 -19.17
CA LEU A 181 -10.76 -11.04 -18.50
C LEU A 181 -10.64 -9.53 -18.70
N TYR A 182 -11.17 -8.76 -17.75
CA TYR A 182 -11.11 -7.30 -17.78
C TYR A 182 -9.85 -6.77 -17.07
N ILE A 183 -8.83 -6.43 -17.85
CA ILE A 183 -7.64 -5.71 -17.36
C ILE A 183 -7.60 -4.34 -18.02
N PHE A 184 -7.69 -3.28 -17.22
CA PHE A 184 -7.39 -1.95 -17.71
C PHE A 184 -5.87 -1.75 -17.76
N PRO A 185 -5.35 -1.04 -18.76
CA PRO A 185 -3.95 -0.70 -18.79
C PRO A 185 -3.61 0.23 -17.62
N ASP A 186 -2.74 -0.23 -16.71
CA ASP A 186 -2.27 0.52 -15.52
C ASP A 186 -1.86 1.96 -15.86
N ARG A 187 -1.25 2.18 -17.02
CA ARG A 187 -0.81 3.50 -17.49
C ARG A 187 -1.97 4.45 -17.74
N ALA A 188 -3.06 3.96 -18.32
CA ALA A 188 -4.23 4.79 -18.62
C ALA A 188 -4.94 5.19 -17.33
N ILE A 189 -5.12 4.24 -16.41
CA ILE A 189 -5.75 4.51 -15.10
C ILE A 189 -4.92 5.52 -14.31
N LYS A 190 -3.60 5.29 -14.20
CA LYS A 190 -2.70 6.21 -13.48
C LYS A 190 -2.66 7.59 -14.10
N THR A 191 -2.70 7.69 -15.43
CA THR A 191 -2.74 8.99 -16.12
C THR A 191 -4.08 9.68 -15.89
N LEU A 192 -5.19 8.95 -15.96
CA LEU A 192 -6.53 9.48 -15.76
C LEU A 192 -6.74 9.92 -14.31
N SER A 193 -6.33 9.12 -13.32
CA SER A 193 -6.42 9.48 -11.90
C SER A 193 -5.58 10.72 -11.58
N ARG A 194 -4.37 10.81 -12.14
CA ARG A 194 -3.53 12.02 -12.03
C ARG A 194 -4.15 13.24 -12.71
N THR A 195 -4.81 13.04 -13.85
CA THR A 195 -5.50 14.12 -14.57
C THR A 195 -6.70 14.63 -13.79
N ILE A 196 -7.53 13.73 -13.25
CA ILE A 196 -8.67 14.08 -12.40
C ILE A 196 -8.21 14.81 -11.14
N MET A 197 -7.14 14.35 -10.51
CA MET A 197 -6.53 15.03 -9.36
C MET A 197 -6.08 16.45 -9.72
N ALA A 198 -5.41 16.63 -10.87
CA ALA A 198 -4.99 17.95 -11.32
C ALA A 198 -6.19 18.88 -11.57
N ILE A 199 -7.27 18.37 -12.19
CA ILE A 199 -8.51 19.13 -12.41
C ILE A 199 -9.15 19.53 -11.08
N MET A 200 -9.25 18.60 -10.13
CA MET A 200 -9.78 18.88 -8.78
C MET A 200 -8.96 19.95 -8.07
N ALA A 201 -7.63 19.90 -8.15
CA ALA A 201 -6.76 20.93 -7.57
C ALA A 201 -7.01 22.31 -8.21
N VAL A 202 -7.19 22.38 -9.54
CA VAL A 202 -7.53 23.63 -10.24
C VAL A 202 -8.90 24.16 -9.79
N ILE A 203 -9.90 23.30 -9.64
CA ILE A 203 -11.24 23.69 -9.16
C ILE A 203 -11.14 24.25 -7.73
N VAL A 204 -10.41 23.59 -6.83
CA VAL A 204 -10.22 24.07 -5.45
C VAL A 204 -9.52 25.44 -5.44
N LEU A 205 -8.55 25.67 -6.32
CA LEU A 205 -7.84 26.94 -6.42
C LEU A 205 -8.71 28.08 -6.97
N LEU A 206 -9.50 27.81 -8.02
CA LEU A 206 -10.24 28.84 -8.76
C LEU A 206 -11.66 29.08 -8.24
N ALA A 207 -12.33 28.06 -7.68
CA ALA A 207 -13.72 28.19 -7.22
C ALA A 207 -13.91 29.28 -6.15
N PRO A 208 -13.02 29.45 -5.16
CA PRO A 208 -13.15 30.53 -4.19
C PRO A 208 -13.05 31.92 -4.82
N VAL A 209 -12.18 32.11 -5.81
CA VAL A 209 -12.07 33.37 -6.55
C VAL A 209 -13.37 33.68 -7.28
N LEU A 210 -14.00 32.69 -7.91
CA LEU A 210 -15.30 32.84 -8.56
C LEU A 210 -16.44 33.04 -7.56
N LEU A 211 -16.41 32.39 -6.39
CA LEU A 211 -17.44 32.61 -5.36
C LEU A 211 -17.37 34.04 -4.78
N LEU A 212 -16.17 34.60 -4.65
CA LEU A 212 -15.97 35.96 -4.14
C LEU A 212 -16.56 37.03 -5.07
N THR A 213 -16.77 36.77 -6.37
CA THR A 213 -17.42 37.74 -7.27
C THR A 213 -18.93 37.87 -7.03
N PHE A 214 -19.58 36.82 -6.52
CA PHE A 214 -21.02 36.80 -6.26
C PHE A 214 -21.39 37.26 -4.85
N VAL A 215 -20.41 37.41 -3.95
CA VAL A 215 -20.63 37.80 -2.56
C VAL A 215 -20.41 39.29 -2.41
N GLU A 216 -21.46 40.03 -2.06
CA GLU A 216 -21.40 41.49 -1.88
C GLU A 216 -21.00 41.91 -0.46
N SER A 217 -21.27 41.08 0.55
CA SER A 217 -20.99 41.42 1.95
C SER A 217 -19.52 41.20 2.32
N HIS A 218 -18.86 42.24 2.85
CA HIS A 218 -17.46 42.18 3.29
C HIS A 218 -17.20 41.10 4.35
N ARG A 219 -18.11 40.93 5.33
CA ARG A 219 -17.99 39.87 6.35
C ARG A 219 -18.10 38.46 5.75
N ALA A 220 -18.94 38.30 4.73
CA ALA A 220 -19.10 37.04 4.03
C ALA A 220 -17.88 36.74 3.14
N ARG A 221 -17.28 37.75 2.49
CA ARG A 221 -16.02 37.59 1.73
C ARG A 221 -14.89 37.06 2.62
N LEU A 222 -14.69 37.64 3.80
CA LEU A 222 -13.68 37.17 4.76
C LEU A 222 -13.95 35.73 5.23
N ALA A 223 -15.21 35.36 5.49
CA ALA A 223 -15.58 34.00 5.86
C ALA A 223 -15.28 32.99 4.73
N VAL A 224 -15.55 33.36 3.48
CA VAL A 224 -15.23 32.54 2.30
C VAL A 224 -13.72 32.35 2.16
N VAL A 225 -12.91 33.40 2.37
CA VAL A 225 -11.43 33.28 2.30
C VAL A 225 -10.90 32.31 3.35
N VAL A 226 -11.33 32.43 4.62
CA VAL A 226 -10.87 31.54 5.70
C VAL A 226 -11.29 30.10 5.43
N LEU A 227 -12.53 29.88 4.98
CA LEU A 227 -13.03 28.53 4.66
C LEU A 227 -12.30 27.93 3.46
N ALA A 228 -12.07 28.72 2.41
CA ALA A 228 -11.36 28.30 1.21
C ALA A 228 -9.91 27.92 1.51
N ASP A 229 -9.21 28.72 2.32
CA ASP A 229 -7.84 28.43 2.72
C ASP A 229 -7.75 27.17 3.60
N ALA A 230 -8.70 27.00 4.54
CA ALA A 230 -8.80 25.78 5.35
C ALA A 230 -9.03 24.53 4.49
N VAL A 231 -9.94 24.61 3.50
CA VAL A 231 -10.20 23.51 2.56
C VAL A 231 -8.97 23.24 1.70
N PHE A 232 -8.29 24.27 1.21
CA PHE A 232 -7.07 24.12 0.41
C PHE A 232 -5.95 23.44 1.18
N VAL A 233 -5.67 23.88 2.41
CA VAL A 233 -4.65 23.27 3.28
C VAL A 233 -5.04 21.83 3.64
N ALA A 234 -6.31 21.55 3.91
CA ALA A 234 -6.78 20.19 4.16
C ALA A 234 -6.58 19.29 2.94
N VAL A 235 -6.95 19.75 1.74
CA VAL A 235 -6.76 19.01 0.49
C VAL A 235 -5.28 18.79 0.21
N LEU A 236 -4.42 19.81 0.34
CA LEU A 236 -2.98 19.66 0.16
C LEU A 236 -2.37 18.69 1.17
N SER A 237 -2.83 18.71 2.42
CA SER A 237 -2.34 17.79 3.46
C SER A 237 -2.73 16.33 3.18
N LEU A 238 -3.87 16.11 2.51
CA LEU A 238 -4.34 14.78 2.10
C LEU A 238 -3.69 14.31 0.80
N LEU A 239 -3.45 15.22 -0.15
CA LEU A 239 -2.89 14.92 -1.48
C LEU A 239 -1.36 14.81 -1.47
N ALA A 240 -0.70 15.63 -0.66
CA ALA A 240 0.74 15.84 -0.74
C ALA A 240 1.39 15.25 0.52
N ARG A 241 2.22 14.22 0.35
CA ARG A 241 3.09 13.70 1.42
C ARG A 241 4.31 14.60 1.61
N GLN A 242 4.10 15.92 1.61
CA GLN A 242 5.16 16.91 1.73
C GLN A 242 5.47 17.20 3.19
N ARG A 243 6.67 17.74 3.43
CA ARG A 243 7.03 18.23 4.77
C ARG A 243 6.05 19.33 5.18
N ALA A 244 5.68 19.37 6.46
CA ALA A 244 4.73 20.35 6.98
C ALA A 244 5.06 21.81 6.60
N GLY A 245 6.35 22.13 6.42
CA GLY A 245 6.79 23.45 5.96
C GLY A 245 6.34 23.80 4.54
N GLU A 246 6.30 22.84 3.61
CA GLU A 246 5.88 23.09 2.23
C GLU A 246 4.37 23.35 2.15
N VAL A 247 3.58 22.62 2.94
CA VAL A 247 2.14 22.86 3.08
C VAL A 247 1.87 24.24 3.66
N PHE A 248 2.64 24.66 4.67
CA PHE A 248 2.51 25.98 5.29
C PHE A 248 2.83 27.12 4.31
N VAL A 249 3.91 26.99 3.51
CA VAL A 249 4.27 27.98 2.49
C VAL A 249 3.19 28.04 1.40
N ALA A 250 2.69 26.90 0.93
CA ALA A 250 1.63 26.87 -0.08
C ALA A 250 0.33 27.51 0.44
N GLY A 251 -0.09 27.19 1.66
CA GLY A 251 -1.26 27.81 2.31
C GLY A 251 -1.09 29.33 2.47
N ALA A 252 0.04 29.78 3.02
CA ALA A 252 0.32 31.22 3.17
C ALA A 252 0.30 31.96 1.82
N THR A 253 0.82 31.34 0.77
CA THR A 253 0.82 31.91 -0.59
C THR A 253 -0.61 32.02 -1.14
N TYR A 254 -1.42 30.98 -0.95
CA TYR A 254 -2.82 30.96 -1.39
C TYR A 254 -3.68 32.00 -0.64
N ALA A 255 -3.55 32.04 0.70
CA ALA A 255 -4.21 33.03 1.54
C ALA A 255 -3.86 34.47 1.11
N ALA A 256 -2.59 34.74 0.82
CA ALA A 256 -2.16 36.06 0.35
C ALA A 256 -2.86 36.47 -0.95
N VAL A 257 -2.98 35.55 -1.93
CA VAL A 257 -3.67 35.82 -3.21
C VAL A 257 -5.14 36.14 -2.98
N LEU A 258 -5.84 35.37 -2.13
CA LEU A 258 -7.26 35.61 -1.83
C LEU A 258 -7.49 36.94 -1.10
N VAL A 259 -6.63 37.28 -0.12
CA VAL A 259 -6.72 38.54 0.62
C VAL A 259 -6.49 39.75 -0.29
N VAL A 260 -5.50 39.68 -1.19
CA VAL A 260 -5.24 40.73 -2.18
C VAL A 260 -6.45 40.90 -3.11
N TYR A 261 -7.06 39.79 -3.55
CA TYR A 261 -8.26 39.84 -4.39
C TYR A 261 -9.43 40.55 -3.70
N VAL A 262 -9.70 40.22 -2.43
CA VAL A 262 -10.74 40.89 -1.64
C VAL A 262 -10.44 42.39 -1.48
N SER A 263 -9.20 42.75 -1.14
CA SER A 263 -8.79 44.15 -0.99
C SER A 263 -8.89 44.97 -2.28
N GLY A 264 -8.61 44.38 -3.44
CA GLY A 264 -8.75 45.05 -4.74
C GLY A 264 -10.21 45.26 -5.16
N SER A 265 -11.09 44.33 -4.80
CA SER A 265 -12.53 44.42 -5.09
C SER A 265 -13.25 45.49 -4.27
N ASP A 266 -12.74 45.80 -3.06
CA ASP A 266 -13.31 46.86 -2.21
C ASP A 266 -12.92 48.27 -2.72
N ASN A 267 -11.73 48.42 -3.31
CA ASN A 267 -11.23 49.70 -3.85
C ASN A 267 -11.88 50.12 -5.19
N SER A 268 -12.57 49.22 -5.89
CA SER A 268 -13.21 49.50 -7.18
C SER A 268 -14.67 49.99 -7.05
N CYS A 269 -15.21 50.02 -5.83
CA CYS A 269 -16.53 50.58 -5.50
C CYS A 269 -16.47 51.88 -4.67
N SER A 270 -15.30 52.51 -4.57
CA SER A 270 -15.14 53.86 -3.97
C SER A 270 -14.93 54.93 -5.03
#